data_AF-A0A9W6FMR2-F1
#
_entry.id   AF-A0A9W6FMR2-F1
#
_cell.length_a   1.000
_cell.length_b   1.000
_cell.length_c   1.000
_cell.angle_alpha   90.00
_cell.angle_beta   90.00
_cell.angle_gamma   90.00
#
_symmetry.space_group_name_H-M   'P 1'
#
loop_
_entity.id
_entity.type
_entity.pdbx_description
1 polymer ?
#
loop_
_entity_poly.entity_id
_entity_poly.type
_entity_poly.pdbx_seq_one_letter_code
_entity_poly.pdbx_strand_id
1 'polypeptide(L)'
;MTVTLGDMAERVDALRVSGRYASTSEVLRAGVRALEREQAALDAYMREEVRKALDDARPSIPSEDVFARLKRLHQEEAKAAERGV
;
A
#
# COMPACT_ATOMS: atom_id res chain seq x y z
N MET A 1 14.77 27.12 3.52
CA MET A 1 14.47 25.85 4.20
C MET A 1 15.61 24.90 3.91
N THR A 2 16.22 24.32 4.94
CA THR A 2 17.31 23.35 4.80
C THR A 2 16.75 21.96 5.11
N VAL A 3 17.08 20.96 4.30
CA VAL A 3 16.61 19.58 4.45
C VAL A 3 17.81 18.65 4.39
N THR A 4 17.88 17.71 5.31
CA THR A 4 18.93 16.67 5.34
C THR A 4 18.37 15.40 4.71
N LEU A 5 19.01 14.93 3.63
CA LEU A 5 18.51 13.80 2.84
C LEU A 5 19.17 12.45 3.19
N GLY A 6 20.29 12.45 3.91
CA GLY A 6 21.08 11.24 4.17
C GLY A 6 21.38 10.48 2.87
N ASP A 7 21.17 9.16 2.89
CA ASP A 7 21.40 8.24 1.77
C ASP A 7 20.58 8.58 0.50
N MET A 8 19.52 9.39 0.62
CA MET A 8 18.72 9.81 -0.53
C MET A 8 19.39 10.93 -1.36
N ALA A 9 20.44 11.57 -0.85
CA ALA A 9 21.14 12.64 -1.55
C ALA A 9 21.69 12.18 -2.91
N GLU A 10 22.30 10.98 -2.96
CA GLU A 10 22.85 10.42 -4.19
C GLU A 10 21.76 10.16 -5.24
N ARG A 11 20.58 9.69 -4.80
CA ARG A 11 19.45 9.43 -5.69
C ARG A 11 18.87 10.71 -6.27
N VAL A 12 18.77 11.76 -5.44
CA VAL A 12 18.32 13.07 -5.89
C VAL A 12 19.32 13.69 -6.87
N ASP A 13 20.62 13.52 -6.62
CA ASP A 13 21.65 14.01 -7.53
C ASP A 13 21.64 13.27 -8.86
N ALA A 14 21.49 11.94 -8.86
CA ALA A 14 21.36 11.16 -10.08
C ALA A 14 20.17 11.61 -10.95
N LEU A 15 19.03 11.93 -10.32
CA LEU A 15 17.86 12.47 -11.02
C LEU A 15 18.13 13.87 -11.61
N ARG A 16 18.88 14.72 -10.92
CA ARG A 16 19.32 16.01 -11.45
C ARG A 16 20.28 15.85 -12.62
N VAL A 17 21.32 15.03 -12.46
CA VAL A 17 22.35 14.78 -13.48
C VAL A 17 21.78 14.10 -14.73
N SER A 18 20.70 13.33 -14.60
CA SER A 18 19.98 12.77 -15.75
C SER A 18 19.43 13.82 -16.74
N GLY A 19 19.41 15.10 -16.35
CA GLY A 19 18.88 16.21 -17.17
C GLY A 19 17.36 16.30 -17.15
N ARG A 20 16.66 15.37 -16.49
CA ARG A 20 15.19 15.39 -16.33
C ARG A 20 14.69 16.51 -15.41
N TYR A 21 15.56 17.02 -14.53
CA TYR A 21 15.25 18.09 -13.59
C TYR A 21 16.38 19.12 -13.58
N ALA A 22 16.03 20.40 -13.61
CA ALA A 22 16.98 21.51 -13.65
C ALA A 22 17.67 21.76 -12.31
N SER A 23 17.10 21.28 -11.20
CA SER A 23 17.68 21.46 -9.86
C SER A 23 17.23 20.40 -8.85
N THR A 24 18.01 20.24 -7.78
CA THR A 24 17.66 19.44 -6.59
C THR A 24 16.29 19.84 -6.02
N SER A 25 16.01 21.15 -5.93
CA SER A 25 14.73 21.67 -5.44
C SER A 25 13.55 21.25 -6.31
N GLU A 26 13.77 21.06 -7.62
CA GLU A 26 12.74 20.57 -8.52
C GLU A 26 12.47 19.07 -8.33
N VAL A 27 13.54 18.27 -8.16
CA VAL A 27 13.41 16.85 -7.80
C VAL A 27 12.61 16.68 -6.51
N LEU A 28 12.92 17.48 -5.48
CA LEU A 28 12.21 17.43 -4.19
C LEU A 28 10.73 17.81 -4.34
N ARG A 29 10.42 18.89 -5.07
CA ARG A 29 9.02 19.28 -5.34
C ARG A 29 8.27 18.19 -6.12
N ALA A 30 8.92 17.56 -7.09
CA ALA A 30 8.32 16.47 -7.84
C ALA A 30 8.05 15.24 -6.94
N GLY A 31 8.98 14.94 -6.03
CA GLY A 31 8.83 13.89 -5.02
C GLY A 31 7.67 14.14 -4.07
N VAL A 32 7.56 15.34 -3.51
CA VAL A 32 6.43 15.72 -2.63
C VAL A 32 5.10 15.61 -3.37
N ARG A 33 5.00 16.14 -4.60
CA ARG A 33 3.78 15.99 -5.41
C ARG A 33 3.44 14.53 -5.72
N ALA A 34 4.44 13.66 -5.88
CA ALA A 34 4.20 12.24 -6.10
C ALA A 34 3.65 11.57 -4.83
N LEU A 35 4.24 11.89 -3.68
CA LEU A 35 3.77 11.41 -2.37
C LEU A 35 2.33 11.86 -2.11
N GLU A 36 1.98 13.12 -2.37
CA GLU A 36 0.61 13.64 -2.22
C GLU A 36 -0.39 12.87 -3.09
N ARG A 37 -0.02 12.54 -4.34
CA ARG A 37 -0.90 11.74 -5.22
C ARG A 37 -1.08 10.31 -4.71
N GLU A 38 -0.01 9.70 -4.23
CA GLU A 38 -0.06 8.34 -3.66
C GLU A 38 -0.95 8.30 -2.41
N GLN A 39 -0.76 9.26 -1.50
CA GLN A 39 -1.58 9.40 -0.29
C GLN A 39 -3.05 9.65 -0.64
N ALA A 40 -3.34 10.57 -1.57
CA ALA A 40 -4.71 10.85 -1.98
C ALA A 40 -5.39 9.62 -2.60
N ALA A 41 -4.66 8.82 -3.39
CA ALA A 41 -5.17 7.58 -3.98
C ALA A 41 -5.46 6.52 -2.90
N LEU A 42 -4.54 6.34 -1.96
CA LEU A 42 -4.71 5.41 -0.83
C LEU A 42 -5.90 5.80 0.04
N ASP A 43 -6.01 7.08 0.37
CA ASP A 43 -7.10 7.63 1.16
C ASP A 43 -8.46 7.46 0.47
N ALA A 44 -8.52 7.70 -0.84
CA ALA A 44 -9.74 7.50 -1.62
C ALA A 44 -10.15 6.03 -1.64
N TYR A 45 -9.19 5.12 -1.83
CA TYR A 45 -9.42 3.68 -1.77
C TYR A 45 -9.93 3.26 -0.39
N MET A 46 -9.27 3.66 0.70
CA MET A 46 -9.69 3.32 2.06
C MET A 46 -11.09 3.84 2.38
N ARG A 47 -11.41 5.09 2.02
CA ARG A 47 -12.76 5.65 2.22
C ARG A 47 -13.81 4.86 1.47
N GLU A 48 -13.51 4.43 0.25
CA GLU A 48 -14.42 3.65 -0.55
C GLU A 48 -14.67 2.26 0.04
N GLU A 49 -13.63 1.56 0.49
CA GLU A 49 -13.79 0.25 1.13
C GLU A 49 -14.54 0.33 2.46
N VAL A 50 -14.29 1.37 3.27
CA VAL A 50 -15.05 1.62 4.50
C VAL A 50 -16.52 1.90 4.18
N ARG A 51 -16.80 2.73 3.17
CA ARG A 51 -18.18 3.02 2.73
C ARG A 51 -18.90 1.74 2.30
N LYS A 52 -18.27 0.91 1.45
CA LYS A 52 -18.83 -0.38 1.04
C LYS A 52 -19.13 -1.30 2.23
N ALA A 53 -18.25 -1.32 3.24
CA ALA A 53 -18.45 -2.13 4.44
C ALA A 53 -19.61 -1.62 5.32
N LEU A 54 -19.81 -0.29 5.40
CA LEU A 54 -20.93 0.31 6.12
C LEU A 54 -22.27 0.13 5.39
N ASP A 55 -22.24 0.19 4.05
CA ASP A 55 -23.42 0.00 3.19
C ASP A 55 -23.82 -1.48 3.04
N ASP A 56 -23.00 -2.41 3.54
CA ASP A 56 -23.24 -3.85 3.45
C ASP A 56 -24.36 -4.28 4.41
N ALA A 57 -25.50 -4.68 3.84
CA ALA A 57 -26.67 -5.13 4.59
C ALA A 57 -26.55 -6.56 5.16
N ARG A 58 -25.46 -7.29 4.90
CA ARG A 58 -25.27 -8.65 5.43
C ARG A 58 -25.20 -8.61 6.97
N PRO A 59 -25.77 -9.62 7.65
CA PRO A 59 -25.70 -9.70 9.10
C PRO A 59 -24.26 -9.91 9.58
N SER A 60 -23.96 -9.44 10.79
CA SER A 60 -22.69 -9.74 11.46
C SER A 60 -22.51 -11.25 11.63
N ILE A 61 -21.27 -11.71 11.43
CA ILE A 61 -20.90 -13.11 11.59
C ILE A 61 -20.22 -13.28 12.96
N PRO A 62 -20.61 -14.26 13.79
CA PRO A 62 -19.89 -14.59 15.01
C PRO A 62 -18.41 -14.89 14.73
N SER A 63 -17.51 -14.38 15.56
CA SER A 63 -16.07 -14.56 15.38
C SER A 63 -15.66 -16.05 15.37
N GLU A 64 -16.33 -16.87 16.18
CA GLU A 64 -16.13 -18.32 16.25
C GLU A 64 -16.33 -18.99 14.88
N ASP A 65 -17.39 -18.61 14.15
CA ASP A 65 -17.68 -19.14 12.82
C ASP A 65 -16.65 -18.69 11.79
N VAL A 66 -16.17 -17.44 11.89
CA VAL A 66 -15.10 -16.91 11.02
C VAL A 66 -13.83 -17.74 11.20
N PHE A 67 -13.37 -17.93 12.44
CA PHE A 67 -12.16 -18.68 12.71
C PHE A 67 -12.30 -20.17 12.36
N ALA A 68 -13.45 -20.78 12.62
CA ALA A 68 -13.73 -22.16 12.21
C ALA A 68 -13.63 -22.33 10.69
N ARG A 69 -14.20 -21.39 9.92
CA ARG A 69 -14.11 -21.39 8.45
C ARG A 69 -12.68 -21.19 7.95
N LEU A 70 -11.94 -20.23 8.52
CA LEU A 70 -10.54 -19.99 8.15
C LEU A 70 -9.66 -21.21 8.43
N LYS A 71 -9.81 -21.84 9.60
CA LYS A 71 -9.07 -23.05 9.96
C LYS A 71 -9.32 -24.20 8.99
N ARG A 72 -10.58 -24.40 8.58
CA ARG A 72 -10.93 -25.43 7.60
C ARG A 72 -10.25 -25.17 6.25
N LEU A 73 -10.28 -23.92 5.76
CA LEU A 73 -9.63 -23.55 4.49
C LEU A 73 -8.12 -23.89 4.51
N HIS A 74 -7.42 -23.50 5.58
CA HIS A 74 -5.99 -23.79 5.72
C HIS A 74 -5.69 -25.30 5.78
N GLN A 75 -6.56 -26.07 6.45
CA GLN A 75 -6.43 -27.52 6.51
C GLN A 75 -6.67 -28.19 5.14
N GLU A 76 -7.58 -27.66 4.34
CA GLU A 76 -7.82 -28.14 2.98
C GLU A 76 -6.64 -27.84 2.06
N GLU A 77 -6.06 -26.64 2.15
CA GLU A 77 -4.85 -26.25 1.41
C GLU A 77 -3.64 -27.13 1.81
N ALA A 78 -3.43 -27.37 3.11
CA ALA A 78 -2.36 -28.22 3.59
C ALA A 78 -2.51 -29.67 3.07
N LYS A 79 -3.72 -30.24 3.15
CA LYS A 79 -3.99 -31.58 2.63
C LYS A 79 -3.86 -31.68 1.11
N ALA A 80 -4.19 -30.61 0.38
CA ALA A 80 -4.00 -30.55 -1.07
C ALA A 80 -2.51 -30.51 -1.44
N ALA A 81 -1.70 -29.75 -0.70
CA ALA A 81 -0.25 -29.72 -0.86
C ALA A 81 0.39 -31.10 -0.57
N GLU A 82 -0.07 -31.81 0.47
CA GLU A 82 0.41 -33.16 0.80
C GLU A 82 0.04 -34.23 -0.24
N ARG A 83 -1.07 -34.06 -0.97
CA ARG A 83 -1.54 -34.99 -2.02
C ARG A 83 -0.90 -34.74 -3.40
N GLY A 84 -0.25 -33.59 -3.57
CA GLY A 84 0.46 -33.23 -4.79
C GLY A 84 1.95 -33.61 -4.80
N VAL A 85 2.41 -34.31 -3.76
CA VAL A 85 3.77 -34.86 -3.61
C VAL A 85 3.73 -36.38 -3.78
#